data_AF-A0A9P0E5V0-F1
#
_entry.id   AF-A0A9P0E5V0-F1
#
_cell.length_a   1.000
_cell.length_b   1.000
_cell.length_c   1.000
_cell.angle_alpha   90.00
_cell.angle_beta   90.00
_cell.angle_gamma   90.00
#
_symmetry.space_group_name_H-M   'P 1'
#
loop_
_entity.id
_entity.type
_entity.pdbx_description
1 polymer ?
#
loop_
_entity_poly.entity_id
_entity_poly.type
_entity_poly.pdbx_seq_one_letter_code
_entity_poly.pdbx_strand_id
1 'polypeptide(L)'
;MPIIGLNKCIFIFFDIFYVSQAITHWVVTEEGRIQAQLDSVFRLKRPYDLVAFLKQEELVKNVSKYLDEMIQRKIDMDQKWSRISSAPEVEHELMSTDTDCIKAKNSADDVDLYMNVFDHASDKIIYKRQLPDDKNIKGNIHLDCKKISRLDFSMATFPHLQVLTQPWNLTWPKEPEIRLPLTSNQIAYGLSKNKTSWYLYNLASLHWRSRGESQKAIDCIKRAIHYAPREYKDTPLLNLGVMLHRAQCTAEAAILLHSAIDHAPHKPFGHFVLANVYALLGDYNRSIACYDNALGLDHNWNLVRTMRHNILCHSKLKQRLQQLQNSFTISIYILVIYQNKCKTLIEQQH
;
A
#
# COMPACT_ATOMS: atom_id res chain seq x y z
N MET A 1 -8.25 -41.75 -88.94
CA MET A 1 -8.46 -42.59 -87.74
C MET A 1 -7.30 -43.58 -87.65
N PRO A 2 -6.86 -43.93 -86.42
CA PRO A 2 -5.50 -43.76 -85.86
C PRO A 2 -4.54 -44.94 -86.20
N ILE A 3 -3.23 -44.95 -85.91
CA ILE A 3 -2.57 -45.20 -84.60
C ILE A 3 -1.03 -45.10 -84.80
N ILE A 4 -0.37 -44.32 -83.92
CA ILE A 4 0.91 -44.50 -83.18
C ILE A 4 2.12 -45.20 -83.87
N GLY A 5 3.29 -44.53 -83.84
CA GLY A 5 4.62 -45.16 -83.97
C GLY A 5 5.80 -44.18 -83.92
N LEU A 6 6.47 -44.11 -82.76
CA LEU A 6 7.66 -43.30 -82.42
C LEU A 6 8.85 -43.40 -83.39
N ASN A 7 9.60 -42.31 -83.62
CA ASN A 7 10.91 -42.10 -82.94
C ASN A 7 11.67 -40.81 -83.33
N LYS A 8 12.12 -40.11 -82.27
CA LYS A 8 13.35 -39.30 -82.11
C LYS A 8 13.47 -37.99 -82.91
N CYS A 9 13.40 -36.88 -82.18
CA CYS A 9 14.60 -36.10 -81.87
C CYS A 9 14.40 -35.30 -80.58
N ILE A 10 15.37 -35.46 -79.69
CA ILE A 10 15.46 -34.90 -78.35
C ILE A 10 15.99 -33.47 -78.46
N PHE A 11 15.30 -32.50 -77.86
CA PHE A 11 15.92 -31.25 -77.43
C PHE A 11 15.44 -30.95 -76.01
N ILE A 12 16.28 -31.32 -75.05
CA ILE A 12 16.15 -30.93 -73.65
C ILE A 12 16.73 -29.52 -73.55
N PHE A 13 15.88 -28.50 -73.40
CA PHE A 13 16.30 -27.21 -72.90
C PHE A 13 16.41 -27.34 -71.37
N PHE A 14 17.64 -27.41 -70.87
CA PHE A 14 17.93 -27.19 -69.45
C PHE A 14 17.85 -25.68 -69.20
N ASP A 15 16.72 -25.22 -68.64
CA ASP A 15 16.68 -23.92 -67.98
C ASP A 15 17.48 -24.02 -66.68
N ILE A 16 18.79 -23.78 -66.78
CA ILE A 16 19.63 -23.51 -65.63
C ILE A 16 19.26 -22.12 -65.14
N PHE A 17 18.30 -22.05 -64.21
CA PHE A 17 18.13 -20.87 -63.38
C PHE A 17 19.41 -20.69 -62.55
N TYR A 18 20.38 -19.93 -63.07
CA TYR A 18 21.45 -19.37 -62.25
C TYR A 18 20.79 -18.42 -61.25
N VAL A 19 20.52 -18.93 -60.04
CA VAL A 19 20.19 -18.08 -58.90
C VAL A 19 21.45 -17.25 -58.62
N SER A 20 21.47 -16.02 -59.12
CA SER A 20 22.52 -15.07 -58.79
C SER A 20 22.34 -14.64 -57.34
N GLN A 21 23.11 -15.25 -56.43
CA GLN A 21 23.19 -14.80 -55.05
C GLN A 21 24.10 -13.57 -55.00
N ALA A 22 23.50 -12.40 -54.78
CA ALA A 22 24.22 -11.18 -54.48
C ALA A 22 24.59 -11.18 -52.98
N ILE A 23 25.89 -11.15 -52.68
CA ILE A 23 26.39 -11.19 -51.30
C ILE A 23 26.91 -9.81 -50.91
N THR A 24 26.37 -9.26 -49.83
CA THR A 24 26.66 -7.88 -49.36
C THR A 24 27.54 -7.83 -48.13
N HIS A 25 27.99 -8.98 -47.63
CA HIS A 25 28.86 -9.10 -46.46
C HIS A 25 30.07 -9.96 -46.79
N TRP A 26 31.26 -9.42 -46.51
CA TRP A 26 32.54 -10.04 -46.79
C TRP A 26 33.44 -9.90 -45.58
N VAL A 27 34.17 -10.96 -45.24
CA VAL A 27 35.05 -11.02 -44.06
C VAL A 27 36.44 -11.44 -44.49
N VAL A 28 37.46 -10.91 -43.83
CA VAL A 28 38.85 -11.32 -44.02
C VAL A 28 39.12 -12.52 -43.10
N THR A 29 39.50 -13.66 -43.67
CA THR A 29 39.84 -14.86 -42.91
C THR A 29 41.21 -14.71 -42.24
N GLU A 30 41.53 -15.57 -41.27
CA GLU A 30 42.83 -15.59 -40.59
C GLU A 30 44.03 -15.79 -41.55
N GLU A 31 43.76 -16.35 -42.73
CA GLU A 31 44.72 -16.53 -43.82
C GLU A 31 44.85 -15.29 -44.74
N GLY A 32 44.14 -14.19 -44.43
CA GLY A 32 44.13 -12.95 -45.21
C GLY A 32 43.27 -12.98 -46.47
N ARG A 33 42.38 -13.98 -46.63
CA ARG A 33 41.49 -14.09 -47.81
C ARG A 33 40.15 -13.41 -47.54
N ILE A 34 39.61 -12.73 -48.54
CA ILE A 34 38.27 -12.13 -48.48
C ILE A 34 37.25 -13.20 -48.89
N GLN A 35 36.34 -13.55 -47.99
CA GLN A 35 35.27 -14.53 -48.22
C GLN A 35 33.89 -13.94 -47.96
N ALA A 36 32.92 -14.41 -48.74
CA ALA A 36 31.54 -13.97 -48.68
C ALA A 36 30.81 -14.69 -47.53
N GLN A 37 30.09 -13.95 -46.69
CA GLN A 37 29.33 -14.53 -45.58
C GLN A 37 27.83 -14.49 -45.87
N LEU A 38 27.24 -15.67 -46.02
CA LEU A 38 25.87 -15.86 -46.52
C LEU A 38 24.80 -15.52 -45.46
N ASP A 39 25.01 -15.88 -44.20
CA ASP A 39 24.01 -15.69 -43.11
C ASP A 39 24.21 -14.37 -42.35
N SER A 40 24.55 -13.30 -43.08
CA SER A 40 24.80 -12.01 -42.46
C SER A 40 23.56 -11.13 -42.43
N VAL A 41 23.26 -10.58 -41.26
CA VAL A 41 22.26 -9.51 -41.07
C VAL A 41 22.75 -8.18 -41.66
N PHE A 42 24.03 -8.09 -42.04
CA PHE A 42 24.66 -6.86 -42.52
C PHE A 42 24.57 -6.68 -44.04
N ARG A 43 24.24 -5.45 -44.47
CA ARG A 43 24.12 -5.08 -45.88
C ARG A 43 24.89 -3.79 -46.16
N LEU A 44 25.98 -3.89 -46.93
CA LEU A 44 26.80 -2.73 -47.29
C LEU A 44 26.07 -1.86 -48.34
N LYS A 45 25.57 -0.66 -47.96
CA LYS A 45 24.83 0.23 -48.89
C LYS A 45 25.73 0.90 -49.94
N ARG A 46 27.00 1.15 -49.63
CA ARG A 46 27.98 1.76 -50.54
C ARG A 46 29.11 0.76 -50.81
N PRO A 47 28.99 -0.09 -51.86
CA PRO A 47 30.00 -1.09 -52.19
C PRO A 47 31.38 -0.49 -52.51
N TYR A 48 31.43 0.79 -52.84
CA TYR A 48 32.64 1.53 -53.19
C TYR A 48 33.38 2.14 -51.98
N ASP A 49 32.82 2.08 -50.78
CA ASP A 49 33.44 2.64 -49.58
C ASP A 49 34.37 1.60 -48.92
N LEU A 50 35.66 1.68 -49.28
CA LEU A 50 36.69 0.77 -48.76
C LEU A 50 36.82 0.86 -47.23
N VAL A 51 36.60 2.02 -46.62
CA VAL A 51 36.71 2.18 -45.16
C VAL A 51 35.54 1.49 -44.46
N ALA A 52 34.33 1.60 -45.01
CA ALA A 52 33.16 0.88 -44.52
C ALA A 52 33.33 -0.63 -44.66
N PHE A 53 33.89 -1.10 -45.80
CA PHE A 53 34.23 -2.50 -46.03
C PHE A 53 35.24 -3.03 -45.00
N LEU A 54 36.36 -2.32 -44.78
CA LEU A 54 37.39 -2.73 -43.82
C LEU A 54 36.90 -2.75 -42.37
N LYS A 55 35.87 -1.95 -42.03
CA LYS A 55 35.25 -1.94 -40.70
C LYS A 55 34.16 -2.99 -40.50
N GLN A 56 33.77 -3.75 -41.54
CA GLN A 56 32.68 -4.74 -41.42
C GLN A 56 32.97 -5.78 -40.34
N GLU A 57 34.20 -6.30 -40.29
CA GLU A 57 34.60 -7.31 -39.30
C GLU A 57 34.49 -6.77 -37.85
N GLU A 58 34.95 -5.53 -37.62
CA GLU A 58 34.85 -4.88 -36.30
C GLU A 58 33.40 -4.63 -35.90
N LEU A 59 32.55 -4.20 -36.84
CA LEU A 59 31.14 -3.95 -36.61
C LEU A 59 30.38 -5.24 -36.28
N VAL A 60 30.67 -6.34 -36.98
CA VAL A 60 30.10 -7.66 -36.71
C VAL A 60 30.48 -8.11 -35.29
N LYS A 61 31.78 -8.02 -34.94
CA LYS A 61 32.27 -8.37 -33.60
C LYS A 61 31.60 -7.54 -32.50
N ASN A 62 31.39 -6.25 -32.74
CA ASN A 62 30.73 -5.37 -31.78
C ASN A 62 29.24 -5.69 -31.61
N VAL A 63 28.52 -5.94 -32.71
CA VAL A 63 27.09 -6.29 -32.65
C VAL A 63 26.89 -7.68 -32.05
N SER A 64 27.71 -8.68 -32.39
CA SER A 64 27.64 -10.01 -31.77
C SER A 64 27.90 -9.92 -30.27
N LYS A 65 28.92 -9.16 -29.86
CA LYS A 65 29.19 -8.89 -28.44
C LYS A 65 27.99 -8.26 -27.73
N TYR A 66 27.38 -7.23 -28.33
CA TYR A 66 26.20 -6.59 -27.74
C TYR A 66 24.98 -7.51 -27.69
N LEU A 67 24.79 -8.34 -28.71
CA LEU A 67 23.72 -9.34 -28.74
C LEU A 67 23.92 -10.39 -27.63
N ASP A 68 25.13 -10.90 -27.46
CA ASP A 68 25.48 -11.85 -26.40
C ASP A 68 25.27 -11.24 -25.02
N GLU A 69 25.72 -10.00 -24.79
CA GLU A 69 25.48 -9.27 -23.55
C GLU A 69 23.97 -9.05 -23.29
N MET A 70 23.18 -8.77 -24.33
CA MET A 70 21.72 -8.63 -24.22
C MET A 70 21.04 -9.96 -23.87
N ILE A 71 21.44 -11.07 -24.50
CA ILE A 71 20.89 -12.40 -24.22
C ILE A 71 21.21 -12.81 -22.78
N GLN A 72 22.45 -12.65 -22.33
CA GLN A 72 22.85 -12.98 -20.97
C GLN A 72 22.07 -12.15 -19.93
N ARG A 73 21.89 -10.85 -20.18
CA ARG A 73 21.07 -10.01 -19.31
C ARG A 73 19.60 -10.38 -19.32
N LYS A 74 19.05 -10.77 -20.47
CA LYS A 74 17.66 -11.25 -20.55
C LYS A 74 17.47 -12.50 -19.69
N ILE A 75 18.40 -13.44 -19.75
CA ILE A 75 18.37 -14.66 -18.92
C ILE A 75 18.42 -14.31 -17.43
N ASP A 76 19.34 -13.43 -17.01
CA ASP A 76 19.42 -12.96 -15.62
C ASP A 76 18.11 -12.26 -15.17
N MET A 77 17.51 -11.45 -16.06
CA MET A 77 16.20 -10.85 -15.77
C MET A 77 15.09 -11.89 -15.64
N ASP A 78 15.03 -12.88 -16.53
CA ASP A 78 14.01 -13.94 -16.48
C ASP A 78 14.15 -14.77 -15.19
N GLN A 79 15.38 -15.00 -14.71
CA GLN A 79 15.66 -15.63 -13.42
C GLN A 79 15.29 -14.75 -12.23
N LYS A 80 15.53 -13.44 -12.28
CA LYS A 80 15.09 -12.50 -11.23
C LYS A 80 13.57 -12.38 -11.22
N TRP A 81 12.96 -12.36 -12.39
CA TRP A 81 11.51 -12.27 -12.57
C TRP A 81 10.81 -13.51 -12.02
N SER A 82 11.34 -14.71 -12.25
CA SER A 82 10.76 -15.92 -11.68
C SER A 82 10.70 -15.86 -10.15
N ARG A 83 11.75 -15.37 -9.49
CA ARG A 83 11.80 -15.12 -8.03
C ARG A 83 10.85 -14.02 -7.53
N ILE A 84 10.50 -13.04 -8.36
CA ILE A 84 9.59 -11.94 -8.00
C ILE A 84 8.13 -12.34 -8.27
N SER A 85 7.89 -13.09 -9.35
CA SER A 85 6.57 -13.61 -9.71
C SER A 85 6.03 -14.54 -8.62
N SER A 86 6.93 -15.15 -7.86
CA SER A 86 6.66 -15.77 -6.57
C SER A 86 6.76 -14.75 -5.42
N ALA A 87 5.99 -13.66 -5.45
CA ALA A 87 5.84 -12.77 -4.30
C ALA A 87 5.64 -13.52 -2.95
N PRO A 88 4.94 -14.68 -2.90
CA PRO A 88 4.87 -15.51 -1.70
C PRO A 88 6.21 -16.06 -1.20
N GLU A 89 7.20 -16.30 -2.07
CA GLU A 89 8.52 -16.81 -1.67
C GLU A 89 9.34 -15.72 -0.98
N VAL A 90 9.32 -14.49 -1.50
CA VAL A 90 10.01 -13.34 -0.88
C VAL A 90 9.44 -13.05 0.51
N GLU A 91 8.11 -13.10 0.63
CA GLU A 91 7.43 -12.97 1.92
C GLU A 91 7.78 -14.12 2.86
N HIS A 92 7.70 -15.38 2.40
CA HIS A 92 8.02 -16.55 3.20
C HIS A 92 9.49 -16.58 3.67
N GLU A 93 10.43 -16.21 2.82
CA GLU A 93 11.85 -16.07 3.18
C GLU A 93 12.02 -15.02 4.28
N LEU A 94 11.40 -13.85 4.13
CA LEU A 94 11.47 -12.80 5.15
C LEU A 94 10.83 -13.27 6.46
N MET A 95 9.69 -13.95 6.40
CA MET A 95 9.00 -14.50 7.57
C MET A 95 9.78 -15.57 8.32
N SER A 96 10.72 -16.25 7.66
CA SER A 96 11.53 -17.33 8.26
C SER A 96 12.92 -16.87 8.71
N THR A 97 13.43 -15.77 8.16
CA THR A 97 14.79 -15.28 8.42
C THR A 97 14.84 -14.02 9.27
N ASP A 98 13.85 -13.13 9.16
CA ASP A 98 13.87 -11.83 9.84
C ASP A 98 13.28 -11.93 11.24
N THR A 99 14.03 -11.43 12.23
CA THR A 99 13.65 -11.50 13.64
C THR A 99 12.34 -10.79 13.94
N ASP A 100 12.03 -9.69 13.24
CA ASP A 100 10.80 -8.94 13.49
C ASP A 100 9.60 -9.68 12.88
N CYS A 101 9.77 -10.26 11.70
CA CYS A 101 8.73 -11.07 11.07
C CYS A 101 8.43 -12.37 11.84
N ILE A 102 9.44 -13.02 12.43
CA ILE A 102 9.23 -14.20 13.27
C ILE A 102 8.44 -13.83 14.53
N LYS A 103 8.80 -12.72 15.18
CA LYS A 103 8.09 -12.22 16.38
C LYS A 103 6.67 -11.76 16.07
N ALA A 104 6.45 -11.23 14.87
CA ALA A 104 5.13 -10.89 14.35
C ALA A 104 4.24 -12.14 14.14
N LYS A 105 4.78 -13.18 13.48
CA LYS A 105 4.07 -14.42 13.12
C LYS A 105 3.64 -15.28 14.31
N ASN A 106 4.37 -15.22 15.42
CA ASN A 106 4.02 -15.98 16.63
C ASN A 106 2.78 -15.44 17.36
N SER A 107 2.17 -14.37 16.86
CA SER A 107 0.87 -13.89 17.34
C SER A 107 -0.24 -14.50 16.50
N ALA A 108 -1.15 -15.22 17.14
CA ALA A 108 -2.16 -16.06 16.50
C ALA A 108 -3.25 -15.30 15.70
N ASP A 109 -3.20 -13.97 15.64
CA ASP A 109 -4.26 -13.14 15.05
C ASP A 109 -3.73 -12.34 13.86
N ASP A 110 -4.46 -12.36 12.74
CA ASP A 110 -4.29 -11.37 11.67
C ASP A 110 -4.39 -9.96 12.28
N VAL A 111 -3.46 -9.08 11.92
CA VAL A 111 -3.36 -7.75 12.53
C VAL A 111 -4.52 -6.87 12.07
N ASP A 112 -5.57 -6.78 12.88
CA ASP A 112 -6.65 -5.82 12.66
C ASP A 112 -6.19 -4.40 13.05
N LEU A 113 -5.81 -3.59 12.07
CA LEU A 113 -5.46 -2.17 12.30
C LEU A 113 -6.69 -1.30 12.65
N TYR A 114 -7.89 -1.85 12.55
CA TYR A 114 -9.16 -1.27 12.99
C TYR A 114 -9.67 -1.89 14.29
N MET A 115 -8.78 -2.29 15.22
CA MET A 115 -9.16 -2.79 16.55
C MET A 115 -10.26 -1.95 17.21
N ASN A 116 -11.14 -2.62 17.97
CA ASN A 116 -12.19 -2.01 18.80
C ASN A 116 -11.59 -1.24 20.00
N VAL A 117 -10.92 -0.12 19.74
CA VAL A 117 -10.36 0.74 20.79
C VAL A 117 -11.39 1.78 21.23
N PHE A 118 -11.57 1.96 22.53
CA PHE A 118 -12.41 3.00 23.11
C PHE A 118 -11.95 3.32 24.54
N ASP A 119 -12.14 4.56 24.97
CA ASP A 119 -11.88 5.01 26.34
C ASP A 119 -13.18 5.50 26.99
N HIS A 120 -13.59 4.87 28.08
CA HIS A 120 -14.73 5.32 28.87
C HIS A 120 -14.37 6.45 29.85
N ALA A 121 -13.09 6.81 30.01
CA ALA A 121 -12.54 7.62 31.10
C ALA A 121 -12.74 6.98 32.49
N SER A 122 -12.66 5.64 32.59
CA SER A 122 -12.78 4.90 33.85
C SER A 122 -11.80 5.36 34.92
N ASP A 123 -10.58 5.68 34.50
CA ASP A 123 -9.46 5.95 35.41
C ASP A 123 -9.47 7.40 35.92
N LYS A 124 -10.27 8.26 35.28
CA LYS A 124 -10.30 9.70 35.50
C LYS A 124 -11.45 10.18 36.37
N ILE A 125 -12.48 9.36 36.54
CA ILE A 125 -13.71 9.77 37.23
C ILE A 125 -14.00 8.78 38.35
N ILE A 126 -14.22 9.29 39.56
CA ILE A 126 -14.99 8.57 40.57
C ILE A 126 -16.45 8.53 40.06
N TYR A 127 -16.70 7.61 39.13
CA TYR A 127 -17.92 7.46 38.32
C TYR A 127 -19.20 7.51 39.16
N LYS A 128 -19.13 7.10 40.42
CA LYS A 128 -20.22 7.15 41.39
C LYS A 128 -20.86 8.54 41.56
N ARG A 129 -20.13 9.65 41.41
CA ARG A 129 -20.70 11.00 41.60
C ARG A 129 -21.45 11.55 40.39
N GLN A 130 -21.26 10.97 39.21
CA GLN A 130 -21.90 11.42 37.96
C GLN A 130 -23.00 10.46 37.47
N LEU A 131 -23.17 9.34 38.17
CA LEU A 131 -24.21 8.36 37.90
C LEU A 131 -25.56 8.88 38.41
N PRO A 132 -26.66 8.63 37.70
CA PRO A 132 -27.99 8.88 38.26
C PRO A 132 -28.18 8.00 39.50
N ASP A 133 -28.66 8.60 40.59
CA ASP A 133 -28.85 7.91 41.88
C ASP A 133 -29.82 6.71 41.81
N ASP A 134 -30.67 6.67 40.78
CA ASP A 134 -31.80 5.76 40.71
C ASP A 134 -31.55 4.57 39.77
N LYS A 135 -31.42 3.37 40.35
CA LYS A 135 -31.26 2.10 39.60
C LYS A 135 -32.57 1.62 38.95
N ASN A 136 -33.71 2.20 39.33
CA ASN A 136 -35.05 1.78 38.89
C ASN A 136 -35.72 2.81 37.97
N ILE A 137 -35.03 3.23 36.90
CA ILE A 137 -35.64 4.12 35.89
C ILE A 137 -36.70 3.33 35.12
N LYS A 138 -37.97 3.52 35.50
CA LYS A 138 -39.13 2.96 34.79
C LYS A 138 -39.46 3.85 33.59
N GLY A 139 -39.30 3.32 32.39
CA GLY A 139 -39.67 4.00 31.14
C GLY A 139 -38.60 3.86 30.05
N ASN A 140 -39.04 3.76 28.79
CA ASN A 140 -38.16 3.73 27.63
C ASN A 140 -37.81 5.17 27.20
N ILE A 141 -36.82 5.78 27.87
CA ILE A 141 -36.35 7.13 27.51
C ILE A 141 -35.46 7.01 26.27
N HIS A 142 -35.88 7.62 25.17
CA HIS A 142 -35.12 7.61 23.93
C HIS A 142 -33.86 8.51 24.03
N LEU A 143 -32.69 7.93 23.80
CA LEU A 143 -31.39 8.62 23.88
C LEU A 143 -31.11 9.45 22.61
N ASP A 144 -31.59 10.68 22.56
CA ASP A 144 -31.31 11.60 21.45
C ASP A 144 -30.55 12.83 21.95
N CYS A 145 -29.23 12.81 21.78
CA CYS A 145 -28.35 13.89 22.21
C CYS A 145 -28.70 15.23 21.54
N LYS A 146 -29.21 15.20 20.29
CA LYS A 146 -29.59 16.41 19.55
C LYS A 146 -30.84 17.07 20.14
N LYS A 147 -31.80 16.28 20.62
CA LYS A 147 -32.99 16.79 21.32
C LYS A 147 -32.68 17.29 22.73
N ILE A 148 -31.74 16.65 23.44
CA ILE A 148 -31.44 16.99 24.84
C ILE A 148 -30.73 18.34 24.97
N SER A 149 -29.72 18.59 24.13
CA SER A 149 -28.98 19.84 24.09
C SER A 149 -28.81 20.26 22.65
N ARG A 150 -29.40 21.41 22.29
CA ARG A 150 -29.11 22.05 21.01
C ARG A 150 -27.78 22.79 21.15
N LEU A 151 -26.88 22.57 20.20
CA LEU A 151 -25.68 23.38 20.05
C LEU A 151 -26.07 24.47 19.04
N ASP A 152 -26.40 25.66 19.54
CA ASP A 152 -27.01 26.74 18.72
C ASP A 152 -26.03 27.37 17.73
N PHE A 153 -24.73 27.10 17.89
CA PHE A 153 -23.71 27.38 16.88
C PHE A 153 -23.15 26.06 16.35
N SER A 154 -22.92 26.03 15.03
CA SER A 154 -22.11 24.99 14.41
C SER A 154 -20.72 25.09 15.03
N MET A 155 -20.49 24.36 16.12
CA MET A 155 -19.15 23.96 16.47
C MET A 155 -18.68 23.05 15.36
N ALA A 156 -18.06 23.68 14.39
CA ALA A 156 -16.86 23.17 13.80
C ALA A 156 -15.82 22.99 14.93
N THR A 157 -16.02 22.01 15.81
CA THR A 157 -14.90 21.34 16.45
C THR A 157 -14.12 20.79 15.26
N PHE A 158 -13.03 21.47 14.90
CA PHE A 158 -12.29 21.25 13.65
C PHE A 158 -13.07 21.65 12.36
N PRO A 159 -13.23 22.97 12.05
CA PRO A 159 -13.93 23.42 10.83
C PRO A 159 -13.26 22.96 9.55
N HIS A 160 -11.95 22.75 9.62
CA HIS A 160 -11.13 22.28 8.52
C HIS A 160 -11.39 20.81 8.18
N LEU A 161 -12.02 20.03 9.08
CA LEU A 161 -12.39 18.65 8.80
C LEU A 161 -13.77 18.62 8.14
N GLN A 162 -13.78 18.60 6.81
CA GLN A 162 -15.01 18.55 6.00
C GLN A 162 -15.91 17.36 6.38
N VAL A 163 -15.31 16.22 6.75
CA VAL A 163 -15.98 15.03 7.26
C VAL A 163 -16.88 15.29 8.49
N LEU A 164 -16.63 16.35 9.25
CA LEU A 164 -17.41 16.73 10.44
C LEU A 164 -18.43 17.85 10.16
N THR A 165 -18.59 18.27 8.91
CA THR A 165 -19.61 19.23 8.47
C THR A 165 -20.95 18.52 8.24
N GLN A 166 -22.07 19.14 8.62
CA GLN A 166 -23.38 18.51 8.51
C GLN A 166 -23.93 18.55 7.07
N PRO A 167 -24.64 17.50 6.63
CA PRO A 167 -24.81 16.19 7.28
C PRO A 167 -23.56 15.32 7.08
N TRP A 168 -23.06 14.70 8.15
CA TRP A 168 -21.89 13.82 8.05
C TRP A 168 -22.33 12.44 7.55
N ASN A 169 -21.94 12.08 6.33
CA ASN A 169 -22.30 10.78 5.74
C ASN A 169 -21.23 9.74 6.06
N LEU A 170 -21.18 9.29 7.32
CA LEU A 170 -20.24 8.27 7.79
C LEU A 170 -20.97 6.96 8.03
N THR A 171 -20.32 5.83 7.76
CA THR A 171 -20.85 4.50 8.06
C THR A 171 -19.74 3.61 8.61
N TRP A 172 -20.05 2.81 9.63
CA TRP A 172 -19.12 1.84 10.19
C TRP A 172 -19.88 0.61 10.71
N PRO A 173 -19.22 -0.56 10.80
CA PRO A 173 -19.87 -1.80 11.22
C PRO A 173 -20.38 -1.73 12.67
N LYS A 174 -21.39 -2.55 12.97
CA LYS A 174 -21.89 -2.70 14.35
C LYS A 174 -20.83 -3.38 15.22
N GLU A 175 -20.62 -2.85 16.41
CA GLU A 175 -19.63 -3.34 17.38
C GLU A 175 -20.33 -3.75 18.69
N PRO A 176 -21.05 -4.88 18.73
CA PRO A 176 -21.82 -5.30 19.90
C PRO A 176 -20.95 -5.61 21.13
N GLU A 177 -19.65 -5.79 20.94
CA GLU A 177 -18.68 -6.10 21.98
C GLU A 177 -18.37 -4.92 22.91
N ILE A 178 -18.74 -3.69 22.53
CA ILE A 178 -18.57 -2.51 23.38
C ILE A 178 -19.51 -2.61 24.59
N ARG A 179 -18.94 -2.99 25.74
CA ARG A 179 -19.66 -3.11 27.01
C ARG A 179 -19.59 -1.79 27.78
N LEU A 180 -20.73 -1.13 27.95
CA LEU A 180 -20.83 0.13 28.67
C LEU A 180 -21.19 -0.09 30.15
N PRO A 181 -20.73 0.79 31.06
CA PRO A 181 -21.11 0.74 32.47
C PRO A 181 -22.58 1.14 32.72
N LEU A 182 -23.24 1.75 31.73
CA LEU A 182 -24.61 2.25 31.82
C LEU A 182 -25.46 1.77 30.64
N THR A 183 -26.74 1.54 30.91
CA THR A 183 -27.75 1.31 29.87
C THR A 183 -28.13 2.60 29.16
N SER A 184 -28.70 2.51 27.96
CA SER A 184 -29.19 3.68 27.20
C SER A 184 -30.17 4.55 28.00
N ASN A 185 -31.05 3.91 28.79
CA ASN A 185 -32.07 4.61 29.57
C ASN A 185 -31.44 5.38 30.74
N GLN A 186 -30.43 4.80 31.40
CA GLN A 186 -29.66 5.47 32.45
C GLN A 186 -28.89 6.68 31.90
N ILE A 187 -28.26 6.53 30.73
CA ILE A 187 -27.57 7.64 30.06
C ILE A 187 -28.56 8.74 29.71
N ALA A 188 -29.69 8.41 29.09
CA ALA A 188 -30.72 9.38 28.70
C ALA A 188 -31.33 10.11 29.90
N TYR A 189 -31.63 9.38 30.99
CA TYR A 189 -32.12 9.96 32.23
C TYR A 189 -31.08 10.89 32.87
N GLY A 190 -29.83 10.46 32.98
CA GLY A 190 -28.75 11.29 33.51
C GLY A 190 -28.56 12.59 32.73
N LEU A 191 -28.61 12.50 31.39
CA LEU A 191 -28.54 13.67 30.51
C LEU A 191 -29.77 14.59 30.63
N SER A 192 -30.94 14.05 30.97
CA SER A 192 -32.15 14.86 31.24
C SER A 192 -32.00 15.71 32.50
N LYS A 193 -31.24 15.23 33.50
CA LYS A 193 -30.94 15.94 34.74
C LYS A 193 -29.75 16.89 34.59
N ASN A 194 -28.69 16.42 33.92
CA ASN A 194 -27.47 17.18 33.67
C ASN A 194 -27.15 17.23 32.16
N LYS A 195 -27.61 18.29 31.50
CA LYS A 195 -27.49 18.48 30.06
C LYS A 195 -26.06 18.80 29.59
N THR A 196 -25.14 19.08 30.50
CA THR A 196 -23.74 19.46 30.20
C THR A 196 -22.75 18.37 30.61
N SER A 197 -23.22 17.17 30.95
CA SER A 197 -22.33 16.06 31.32
C SER A 197 -21.58 15.50 30.11
N TRP A 198 -20.32 15.91 29.94
CA TRP A 198 -19.44 15.42 28.87
C TRP A 198 -19.26 13.90 28.91
N TYR A 199 -19.18 13.32 30.11
CA TYR A 199 -19.01 11.89 30.33
C TYR A 199 -20.22 11.09 29.84
N LEU A 200 -21.44 11.53 30.19
CA LEU A 200 -22.65 10.86 29.72
C LEU A 200 -22.82 10.99 28.20
N TYR A 201 -22.42 12.12 27.59
CA TYR A 201 -22.37 12.23 26.13
C TYR A 201 -21.32 11.31 25.50
N ASN A 202 -20.16 11.12 26.14
CA ASN A 202 -19.14 10.17 25.69
C ASN A 202 -19.71 8.74 25.69
N LEU A 203 -20.33 8.32 26.79
CA LEU A 203 -21.01 7.02 26.87
C LEU A 203 -22.15 6.88 25.86
N ALA A 204 -22.95 7.94 25.66
CA ALA A 204 -24.01 7.96 24.65
C ALA A 204 -23.45 7.74 23.24
N SER A 205 -22.30 8.36 22.93
CA SER A 205 -21.65 8.17 21.63
C SER A 205 -21.19 6.72 21.42
N LEU A 206 -20.62 6.10 22.45
CA LEU A 206 -20.16 4.71 22.40
C LEU A 206 -21.33 3.73 22.30
N HIS A 207 -22.49 4.06 22.89
CA HIS A 207 -23.73 3.29 22.74
C HIS A 207 -24.21 3.30 21.29
N TRP A 208 -24.21 4.45 20.64
CA TRP A 208 -24.63 4.54 19.25
C TRP A 208 -23.59 3.93 18.29
N ARG A 209 -22.31 4.04 18.62
CA ARG A 209 -21.22 3.35 17.92
C ARG A 209 -21.42 1.84 17.92
N SER A 210 -21.73 1.24 19.08
CA SER A 210 -21.96 -0.22 19.18
C SER A 210 -23.14 -0.70 18.32
N ARG A 211 -24.12 0.17 18.07
CA ARG A 211 -25.27 -0.09 17.19
C ARG A 211 -25.04 0.23 15.71
N GLY A 212 -23.87 0.77 15.34
CA GLY A 212 -23.56 1.22 13.97
C GLY A 212 -24.30 2.49 13.55
N GLU A 213 -24.89 3.22 14.50
CA GLU A 213 -25.65 4.45 14.23
C GLU A 213 -24.71 5.65 14.25
N SER A 214 -23.95 5.79 13.17
CA SER A 214 -22.89 6.78 13.01
C SER A 214 -23.35 8.21 13.26
N GLN A 215 -24.50 8.58 12.68
CA GLN A 215 -25.03 9.93 12.79
C GLN A 215 -25.21 10.36 14.26
N LYS A 216 -25.87 9.49 15.03
CA LYS A 216 -26.19 9.72 16.45
C LYS A 216 -24.93 9.68 17.32
N ALA A 217 -23.99 8.80 17.01
CA ALA A 217 -22.71 8.73 17.73
C ALA A 217 -21.92 10.04 17.63
N ILE A 218 -21.77 10.58 16.42
CA ILE A 218 -21.08 11.86 16.20
C ILE A 218 -21.84 13.02 16.85
N ASP A 219 -23.17 13.04 16.78
CA ASP A 219 -23.99 14.06 17.46
C ASP A 219 -23.71 14.07 18.97
N CYS A 220 -23.61 12.90 19.61
CA CYS A 220 -23.29 12.79 21.02
C CYS A 220 -21.83 13.17 21.31
N ILE A 221 -20.85 12.67 20.56
CA ILE A 221 -19.43 12.93 20.86
C ILE A 221 -19.05 14.41 20.66
N LYS A 222 -19.67 15.12 19.71
CA LYS A 222 -19.45 16.58 19.56
C LYS A 222 -19.86 17.35 20.82
N ARG A 223 -20.94 16.93 21.48
CA ARG A 223 -21.37 17.48 22.78
C ARG A 223 -20.44 17.07 23.91
N ALA A 224 -19.92 15.86 23.88
CA ALA A 224 -18.88 15.43 24.83
C ALA A 224 -17.66 16.35 24.73
N ILE A 225 -17.14 16.61 23.52
CA ILE A 225 -15.99 17.50 23.30
C ILE A 225 -16.33 18.95 23.71
N HIS A 226 -17.55 19.41 23.46
CA HIS A 226 -18.01 20.75 23.85
C HIS A 226 -17.91 20.98 25.35
N TYR A 227 -18.49 20.07 26.12
CA TYR A 227 -18.64 20.22 27.55
C TYR A 227 -17.43 19.69 28.34
N ALA A 228 -16.52 18.95 27.70
CA ALA A 228 -15.34 18.38 28.37
C ALA A 228 -14.39 19.49 28.84
N PRO A 229 -14.06 19.53 30.15
CA PRO A 229 -12.94 20.31 30.66
C PRO A 229 -11.63 19.92 29.98
N ARG A 230 -10.67 20.85 29.93
CA ARG A 230 -9.38 20.66 29.23
C ARG A 230 -8.64 19.38 29.61
N GLU A 231 -8.71 18.98 30.88
CA GLU A 231 -8.09 17.78 31.45
C GLU A 231 -8.72 16.45 30.98
N TYR A 232 -9.97 16.49 30.49
CA TYR A 232 -10.74 15.33 30.02
C TYR A 232 -11.01 15.37 28.51
N LYS A 233 -10.52 16.39 27.79
CA LYS A 233 -10.76 16.54 26.34
C LYS A 233 -10.13 15.43 25.50
N ASP A 234 -9.06 14.80 25.99
CA ASP A 234 -8.38 13.67 25.35
C ASP A 234 -9.31 12.49 25.07
N THR A 235 -10.15 12.09 26.04
CA THR A 235 -11.03 10.92 25.91
C THR A 235 -12.04 11.06 24.76
N PRO A 236 -12.87 12.11 24.69
CA PRO A 236 -13.83 12.23 23.60
C PRO A 236 -13.15 12.55 22.25
N LEU A 237 -11.98 13.20 22.23
CA LEU A 237 -11.17 13.38 21.01
C LEU A 237 -10.63 12.04 20.49
N LEU A 238 -10.09 11.20 21.38
CA LEU A 238 -9.64 9.85 21.05
C LEU A 238 -10.78 9.02 20.46
N ASN A 239 -11.95 9.01 21.12
CA ASN A 239 -13.10 8.25 20.64
C ASN A 239 -13.62 8.76 19.29
N LEU A 240 -13.64 10.08 19.05
CA LEU A 240 -13.98 10.63 17.73
C LEU A 240 -12.93 10.24 16.67
N GLY A 241 -11.64 10.31 17.00
CA GLY A 241 -10.56 9.87 16.12
C GLY A 241 -10.69 8.40 15.74
N VAL A 242 -11.00 7.52 16.70
CA VAL A 242 -11.27 6.10 16.42
C VAL A 242 -12.52 5.93 15.53
N MET A 243 -13.60 6.67 15.77
CA MET A 243 -14.80 6.60 14.91
C MET A 243 -14.47 7.00 13.47
N LEU A 244 -13.69 8.07 13.25
CA LEU A 244 -13.24 8.47 11.91
C LEU A 244 -12.34 7.42 11.27
N HIS A 245 -11.44 6.82 12.05
CA HIS A 245 -10.61 5.72 11.60
C HIS A 245 -11.48 4.56 11.08
N ARG A 246 -12.47 4.13 11.86
CA ARG A 246 -13.42 3.08 11.45
C ARG A 246 -14.28 3.44 10.25
N ALA A 247 -14.56 4.73 10.06
CA ALA A 247 -15.27 5.23 8.89
C ALA A 247 -14.37 5.37 7.65
N GLN A 248 -13.11 4.91 7.71
CA GLN A 248 -12.10 5.03 6.66
C GLN A 248 -11.64 6.48 6.37
N CYS A 249 -11.96 7.43 7.26
CA CYS A 249 -11.43 8.79 7.24
C CYS A 249 -10.11 8.87 8.03
N THR A 250 -9.12 8.08 7.59
CA THR A 250 -7.88 7.83 8.34
C THR A 250 -6.98 9.06 8.46
N ALA A 251 -6.94 9.92 7.43
CA ALA A 251 -6.16 11.15 7.46
C ALA A 251 -6.72 12.16 8.49
N GLU A 252 -8.04 12.33 8.52
CA GLU A 252 -8.74 13.19 9.48
C GLU A 252 -8.65 12.61 10.91
N ALA A 253 -8.69 11.29 11.05
CA ALA A 253 -8.47 10.61 12.32
C ALA A 253 -7.11 10.99 12.93
N ALA A 254 -6.04 11.03 12.11
CA ALA A 254 -4.71 11.42 12.60
C ALA A 254 -4.71 12.81 13.24
N ILE A 255 -5.41 13.79 12.65
CA ILE A 255 -5.50 15.16 13.16
C ILE A 255 -6.14 15.18 14.56
N LEU A 256 -7.24 14.44 14.73
CA LEU A 256 -7.93 14.34 16.01
C LEU A 256 -7.10 13.63 17.08
N LEU A 257 -6.38 12.58 16.69
CA LEU A 257 -5.54 11.79 17.59
C LEU A 257 -4.32 12.59 18.06
N HIS A 258 -3.71 13.39 17.19
CA HIS A 258 -2.69 14.36 17.62
C HIS A 258 -3.24 15.32 18.67
N SER A 259 -4.42 15.90 18.41
CA SER A 259 -5.06 16.77 19.40
C SER A 259 -5.37 16.03 20.72
N ALA A 260 -5.77 14.76 20.67
CA ALA A 260 -5.99 13.95 21.87
C ALA A 260 -4.68 13.73 22.67
N ILE A 261 -3.58 13.44 21.98
CA ILE A 261 -2.25 13.25 22.58
C ILE A 261 -1.74 14.56 23.19
N ASP A 262 -1.95 15.71 22.54
CA ASP A 262 -1.56 17.02 23.08
C ASP A 262 -2.26 17.32 24.42
N HIS A 263 -3.50 16.85 24.59
CA HIS A 263 -4.24 16.97 25.84
C HIS A 263 -3.78 15.99 26.93
N ALA A 264 -3.33 14.79 26.55
CA ALA A 264 -2.89 13.74 27.49
C ALA A 264 -1.70 12.95 26.94
N PRO A 265 -0.47 13.52 26.94
CA PRO A 265 0.68 12.91 26.27
C PRO A 265 1.19 11.64 26.96
N HIS A 266 0.85 11.46 28.24
CA HIS A 266 1.24 10.32 29.09
C HIS A 266 0.28 9.13 28.98
N LYS A 267 -0.73 9.17 28.10
CA LYS A 267 -1.64 8.05 27.87
C LYS A 267 -1.17 7.18 26.70
N PRO A 268 -1.01 5.85 26.88
CA PRO A 268 -0.49 4.98 25.84
C PRO A 268 -1.49 4.74 24.70
N PHE A 269 -2.80 4.74 24.98
CA PHE A 269 -3.84 4.47 23.97
C PHE A 269 -3.87 5.46 22.81
N GLY A 270 -3.59 6.76 23.05
CA GLY A 270 -3.56 7.76 21.98
C GLY A 270 -2.46 7.46 20.96
N HIS A 271 -1.25 7.19 21.46
CA HIS A 271 -0.11 6.80 20.63
C HIS A 271 -0.35 5.48 19.89
N PHE A 272 -0.96 4.50 20.56
CA PHE A 272 -1.32 3.22 19.94
C PHE A 272 -2.27 3.38 18.75
N VAL A 273 -3.38 4.09 18.91
CA VAL A 273 -4.35 4.30 17.82
C VAL A 273 -3.71 5.11 16.69
N LEU A 274 -2.92 6.13 17.01
CA LEU A 274 -2.20 6.93 16.02
C LEU A 274 -1.19 6.07 15.23
N ALA A 275 -0.53 5.11 15.87
CA ALA A 275 0.35 4.16 15.20
C ALA A 275 -0.39 3.31 14.18
N ASN A 276 -1.58 2.79 14.50
CA ASN A 276 -2.42 2.05 13.57
C ASN A 276 -2.88 2.91 12.38
N VAL A 277 -3.25 4.17 12.66
CA VAL A 277 -3.61 5.14 11.61
C VAL A 277 -2.43 5.38 10.66
N TYR A 278 -1.23 5.60 11.17
CA TYR A 278 -0.04 5.79 10.32
C TYR A 278 0.34 4.53 9.54
N ALA A 279 0.16 3.34 10.11
CA ALA A 279 0.36 2.09 9.40
C ALA A 279 -0.56 1.98 8.19
N LEU A 280 -1.85 2.34 8.35
CA LEU A 280 -2.83 2.35 7.26
C LEU A 280 -2.58 3.44 6.22
N LEU A 281 -2.03 4.58 6.61
CA LEU A 281 -1.56 5.61 5.67
C LEU A 281 -0.26 5.22 4.94
N GLY A 282 0.35 4.08 5.29
CA GLY A 282 1.60 3.60 4.70
C GLY A 282 2.86 4.33 5.19
N ASP A 283 2.74 5.17 6.23
CA ASP A 283 3.86 5.85 6.87
C ASP A 283 4.38 5.02 8.05
N TYR A 284 5.15 4.00 7.72
CA TYR A 284 5.67 3.05 8.71
C TYR A 284 6.64 3.70 9.70
N ASN A 285 7.40 4.71 9.29
CA ASN A 285 8.33 5.41 10.17
C ASN A 285 7.60 6.11 11.31
N ARG A 286 6.55 6.90 11.00
CA ARG A 286 5.73 7.55 12.03
C ARG A 286 4.93 6.54 12.84
N SER A 287 4.46 5.47 12.21
CA SER A 287 3.77 4.38 12.91
C SER A 287 4.65 3.73 13.99
N ILE A 288 5.88 3.34 13.64
CA ILE A 288 6.83 2.71 14.57
C ILE A 288 7.17 3.65 15.72
N ALA A 289 7.42 4.94 15.43
CA ALA A 289 7.67 5.94 16.46
C ALA A 289 6.51 6.07 17.46
N CYS A 290 5.26 6.02 16.97
CA CYS A 290 4.08 6.05 17.83
C CYS A 290 3.95 4.77 18.68
N TYR A 291 4.24 3.59 18.13
CA TYR A 291 4.30 2.36 18.94
C TYR A 291 5.40 2.42 20.00
N ASP A 292 6.57 2.98 19.68
CA ASP A 292 7.66 3.17 20.63
C ASP A 292 7.25 4.11 21.77
N ASN A 293 6.54 5.20 21.46
CA ASN A 293 5.97 6.09 22.48
C ASN A 293 4.95 5.36 23.37
N ALA A 294 4.07 4.54 22.78
CA ALA A 294 3.10 3.75 23.54
C ALA A 294 3.79 2.75 24.49
N LEU A 295 4.85 2.07 24.01
CA LEU A 295 5.64 1.11 24.80
C LEU A 295 6.50 1.79 25.88
N GLY A 296 6.95 3.03 25.64
CA GLY A 296 7.64 3.82 26.66
C GLY A 296 6.74 4.23 27.83
N LEU A 297 5.42 4.30 27.59
CA LEU A 297 4.41 4.57 28.61
C LEU A 297 3.90 3.29 29.28
N ASP A 298 3.68 2.21 28.51
CA ASP A 298 3.35 0.88 29.02
C ASP A 298 4.27 -0.19 28.43
N HIS A 299 5.30 -0.54 29.20
CA HIS A 299 6.33 -1.49 28.81
C HIS A 299 5.82 -2.93 28.69
N ASN A 300 4.71 -3.27 29.35
CA ASN A 300 4.18 -4.63 29.42
C ASN A 300 3.04 -4.89 28.41
N TRP A 301 2.85 -3.98 27.45
CA TRP A 301 1.80 -4.11 26.45
C TRP A 301 2.21 -5.05 25.30
N ASN A 302 2.06 -6.36 25.51
CA ASN A 302 2.44 -7.40 24.54
C ASN A 302 1.80 -7.21 23.16
N LEU A 303 0.52 -6.83 23.11
CA LEU A 303 -0.19 -6.57 21.87
C LEU A 303 0.52 -5.48 21.04
N VAL A 304 0.84 -4.34 21.64
CA VAL A 304 1.52 -3.24 20.95
C VAL A 304 2.91 -3.64 20.48
N ARG A 305 3.64 -4.42 21.30
CA ARG A 305 4.94 -4.94 20.91
C ARG A 305 4.82 -5.80 19.65
N THR A 306 3.85 -6.70 19.60
CA THR A 306 3.57 -7.52 18.42
C THR A 306 3.18 -6.68 17.21
N MET A 307 2.29 -5.71 17.37
CA MET A 307 1.84 -4.85 16.25
C MET A 307 2.99 -4.02 15.67
N ARG A 308 3.91 -3.54 16.53
CA ARG A 308 5.15 -2.90 16.10
C ARG A 308 6.02 -3.81 15.25
N HIS A 309 6.22 -5.07 15.66
CA HIS A 309 7.03 -6.03 14.91
C HIS A 309 6.38 -6.38 13.55
N ASN A 310 5.05 -6.46 13.51
CA ASN A 310 4.31 -6.62 12.26
C ASN A 310 4.54 -5.45 11.30
N ILE A 311 4.44 -4.20 11.76
CA ILE A 311 4.69 -3.03 10.90
C ILE A 311 6.14 -2.96 10.44
N LEU A 312 7.11 -3.33 11.29
CA LEU A 312 8.52 -3.46 10.88
C LEU A 312 8.69 -4.51 9.78
N CYS A 313 8.06 -5.67 9.92
CA CYS A 313 8.08 -6.72 8.92
C CYS A 313 7.52 -6.24 7.58
N HIS A 314 6.33 -5.61 7.58
CA HIS A 314 5.72 -5.04 6.38
C HIS A 314 6.59 -3.96 5.73
N SER A 315 7.24 -3.12 6.53
CA SER A 315 8.16 -2.09 6.03
C SER A 315 9.36 -2.71 5.31
N LYS A 316 9.97 -3.76 5.88
CA LYS A 316 11.09 -4.49 5.27
C LYS A 316 10.68 -5.21 4.00
N LEU A 317 9.50 -5.84 3.99
CA LEU A 317 8.94 -6.48 2.80
C LEU A 317 8.76 -5.46 1.66
N LYS A 318 8.14 -4.32 1.96
CA LYS A 318 7.98 -3.21 1.00
C LYS A 318 9.33 -2.75 0.46
N GLN A 319 10.34 -2.59 1.32
CA GLN A 319 11.68 -2.19 0.90
C GLN A 319 12.34 -3.22 -0.03
N ARG A 320 12.26 -4.52 0.29
CA ARG A 320 12.78 -5.60 -0.57
C ARG A 320 12.09 -5.60 -1.93
N LEU A 321 10.77 -5.50 -1.96
CA LEU A 321 10.00 -5.44 -3.21
C LEU A 321 10.38 -4.21 -4.04
N GLN A 322 10.57 -3.04 -3.41
CA GLN A 322 10.99 -1.83 -4.11
C GLN A 322 12.42 -1.93 -4.66
N GLN A 323 13.35 -2.54 -3.92
CA GLN A 323 14.71 -2.80 -4.41
C GLN A 323 14.70 -3.74 -5.62
N LEU A 324 13.89 -4.79 -5.58
CA LEU A 324 13.71 -5.72 -6.69
C LEU A 324 13.11 -5.04 -7.91
N GLN A 325 12.07 -4.22 -7.73
CA GLN A 325 11.47 -3.43 -8.79
C GLN A 325 12.48 -2.48 -9.45
N ASN A 326 13.24 -1.73 -8.65
CA ASN A 326 14.27 -0.83 -9.15
C ASN A 326 15.37 -1.56 -9.94
N SER A 327 15.83 -2.70 -9.44
CA SER A 327 16.80 -3.57 -10.13
C SER A 327 16.28 -4.02 -11.50
N PHE A 328 15.00 -4.38 -11.58
CA PHE A 328 14.35 -4.76 -12.83
C PHE A 328 14.24 -3.58 -13.81
N THR A 329 13.82 -2.40 -13.33
CA THR A 329 13.75 -1.18 -14.14
C THR A 329 15.10 -0.79 -14.73
N ILE A 330 16.18 -0.86 -13.95
CA ILE A 330 17.55 -0.59 -14.41
C ILE A 330 17.95 -1.58 -15.51
N SER A 331 17.67 -2.87 -15.31
CA SER A 331 18.00 -3.92 -16.27
C SER A 331 17.29 -3.70 -17.62
N ILE A 332 16.00 -3.36 -17.59
CA ILE A 332 15.23 -3.01 -18.79
C ILE A 332 15.82 -1.78 -19.48
N TYR A 333 16.11 -0.72 -18.72
CA TYR A 333 16.68 0.51 -19.28
C TYR A 333 18.00 0.25 -20.01
N ILE A 334 18.87 -0.58 -19.41
CA ILE A 334 20.13 -0.98 -20.04
C ILE A 334 19.85 -1.77 -21.32
N LEU A 335 18.95 -2.75 -21.33
CA LEU A 335 18.61 -3.50 -22.55
C LEU A 335 18.15 -2.59 -23.69
N VAL A 336 17.34 -1.56 -23.39
CA VAL A 336 16.92 -0.55 -24.38
C VAL A 336 18.13 0.23 -24.94
N ILE A 337 19.10 0.60 -24.09
CA ILE A 337 20.34 1.25 -24.56
C ILE A 337 21.10 0.35 -25.53
N TYR A 338 21.30 -0.92 -25.17
CA TYR A 338 22.03 -1.86 -26.03
C TYR A 338 21.28 -2.13 -27.33
N GLN A 339 19.96 -2.27 -27.28
CA GLN A 339 19.12 -2.38 -28.47
C GLN A 339 19.27 -1.17 -29.38
N ASN A 340 19.28 0.05 -28.83
CA ASN A 340 19.49 1.27 -29.60
C ASN A 340 20.91 1.33 -30.18
N LYS A 341 21.95 0.96 -29.42
CA LYS A 341 23.33 0.87 -29.94
C LYS A 341 23.43 -0.11 -31.11
N CYS A 342 22.87 -1.31 -30.96
CA CYS A 342 22.78 -2.29 -32.05
C CYS A 342 22.06 -1.69 -33.27
N LYS A 343 20.91 -1.04 -33.07
CA LYS A 343 20.15 -0.41 -34.15
C LYS A 343 20.97 0.68 -34.85
N THR A 344 21.65 1.56 -34.12
CA THR A 344 22.49 2.61 -34.71
C THR A 344 23.67 2.05 -35.51
N LEU A 345 24.31 0.97 -35.03
CA LEU A 345 25.41 0.32 -35.75
C LEU A 345 24.93 -0.33 -37.06
N ILE A 346 23.71 -0.90 -37.04
CA ILE A 346 23.05 -1.43 -38.23
C ILE A 346 22.64 -0.29 -39.19
N GLU A 347 22.09 0.82 -38.66
CA GLU A 347 21.66 1.99 -39.45
C GLU A 347 22.81 2.76 -40.09
N GLN A 348 23.99 2.83 -39.47
CA GLN A 348 25.19 3.43 -40.06
C GLN A 348 25.62 2.76 -41.38
N GLN A 349 25.12 1.56 -41.65
CA GLN A 349 25.39 0.83 -42.88
C GLN A 349 24.26 0.92 -43.91
N HIS A 350 23.13 1.52 -43.55
CA HIS A 350 21.88 1.44 -44.29
C HIS A 350 21.62 2.50 -45.31
#